data_AF-A0A395WDW3-F1
#
_entry.id   AF-A0A395WDW3-F1
#
_cell.length_a   1.000
_cell.length_b   1.000
_cell.length_c   1.000
_cell.angle_alpha   90.00
_cell.angle_beta   90.00
_cell.angle_gamma   90.00
#
_symmetry.space_group_name_H-M   'P 1'
#
loop_
_entity.id
_entity.type
_entity.pdbx_description
1 polymer ?
#
loop_
_entity_poly.entity_id
_entity_poly.type
_entity_poly.pdbx_seq_one_letter_code
_entity_poly.pdbx_strand_id
1 'polypeptide(L)' 'MARKIYGIYKDDLPACIGTEDECALFLETTINTFRSMCSKQKKGKIKRSRNGFIIVKICEELELEEIE' A
#
# COMPACT_ATOMS: atom_id res chain seq x y z
N MET A 1 -2.50 12.94 -8.95
CA MET A 1 -1.67 12.11 -8.05
C MET A 1 -1.96 10.63 -8.33
N ALA A 2 -0.94 9.86 -8.75
CA ALA A 2 -1.07 8.43 -9.04
C ALA A 2 -1.75 7.66 -7.89
N ARG A 3 -2.87 6.98 -8.16
CA ARG A 3 -3.58 6.15 -7.17
C ARG A 3 -2.82 4.84 -6.99
N LYS A 4 -2.44 4.54 -5.74
CA LYS A 4 -1.73 3.32 -5.38
C LYS A 4 -2.63 2.41 -4.57
N ILE A 5 -2.74 1.16 -5.02
CA ILE A 5 -3.48 0.11 -4.34
C ILE A 5 -2.48 -0.83 -3.66
N TYR A 6 -2.73 -1.10 -2.39
CA TYR A 6 -1.95 -2.01 -1.56
C TYR A 6 -2.84 -3.14 -1.05
N GLY A 7 -2.22 -4.30 -0.84
CA GLY A 7 -2.80 -5.42 -0.11
C GLY A 7 -2.03 -5.65 1.18
N ILE A 8 -2.76 -5.83 2.27
CA ILE A 8 -2.26 -6.20 3.59
C ILE A 8 -2.71 -7.63 3.86
N TYR A 9 -1.76 -8.49 4.21
CA TYR A 9 -1.98 -9.90 4.49
C TYR A 9 -1.49 -10.25 5.88
N LYS A 10 -2.10 -11.23 6.53
CA LYS A 10 -1.65 -11.81 7.79
C LYS A 10 -1.85 -13.31 7.71
N ASP A 11 -0.82 -14.10 8.02
CA ASP A 11 -0.89 -15.56 7.94
C ASP A 11 -1.37 -16.05 6.55
N ASP A 12 -0.85 -15.41 5.49
CA ASP A 12 -1.21 -15.63 4.08
C ASP A 12 -2.67 -15.35 3.70
N LEU A 13 -3.48 -14.81 4.60
CA LEU A 13 -4.85 -14.38 4.34
C LEU A 13 -4.93 -12.87 4.09
N PRO A 14 -5.75 -12.42 3.12
CA PRO A 14 -5.96 -11.00 2.87
C PRO A 14 -6.72 -10.38 4.05
N ALA A 15 -6.14 -9.34 4.63
CA ALA A 15 -6.71 -8.59 5.75
C ALA A 15 -7.31 -7.25 5.31
N CYS A 16 -6.68 -6.58 4.34
CA CYS A 16 -7.18 -5.34 3.72
C CYS A 16 -6.63 -5.21 2.30
N ILE A 17 -7.44 -4.79 1.34
CA ILE A 17 -6.99 -4.45 -0.01
C ILE A 17 -7.66 -3.13 -0.39
N GLY A 18 -6.87 -2.10 -0.67
CA GLY A 18 -7.40 -0.78 -0.94
C GLY A 18 -6.34 0.28 -1.17
N THR A 19 -6.76 1.52 -1.07
CA THR A 19 -5.92 2.70 -1.19
C THR A 19 -4.94 2.84 -0.02
N GLU A 20 -3.98 3.78 -0.15
CA GLU A 20 -3.07 4.15 0.95
C GLU A 20 -3.81 4.56 2.23
N ASP A 21 -4.96 5.23 2.09
CA ASP A 21 -5.74 5.74 3.23
C ASP A 21 -6.44 4.60 3.97
N GLU A 22 -7.12 3.71 3.24
CA GLU A 22 -7.79 2.53 3.80
C GLU A 22 -6.78 1.60 4.49
N CYS A 23 -5.62 1.39 3.87
CA CYS A 23 -4.55 0.59 4.46
C CYS A 23 -3.93 1.23 5.71
N ALA A 24 -3.81 2.56 5.74
CA ALA A 24 -3.33 3.28 6.91
C ALA A 24 -4.32 3.20 8.07
N LEU A 25 -5.62 3.38 7.79
CA LEU A 25 -6.70 3.21 8.75
C LEU A 25 -6.73 1.80 9.33
N PHE A 26 -6.61 0.77 8.48
CA PHE A 26 -6.56 -0.63 8.93
C PHE A 26 -5.38 -0.92 9.88
N LEU A 27 -4.22 -0.31 9.64
CA LEU A 27 -3.03 -0.45 10.48
C LEU A 27 -3.02 0.53 11.68
N GLU A 28 -4.10 1.27 11.90
CA GLU A 28 -4.24 2.29 12.94
C GLU A 28 -3.07 3.29 12.92
N THR A 29 -2.67 3.71 11.72
CA THR A 29 -1.56 4.64 11.50
C THR A 29 -1.96 5.82 10.61
N THR A 30 -1.10 6.83 10.53
CA THR A 30 -1.34 7.96 9.63
C THR A 30 -0.95 7.63 8.19
N ILE A 31 -1.61 8.25 7.22
CA ILE A 31 -1.27 8.10 5.80
C ILE A 31 0.21 8.42 5.51
N ASN A 32 0.79 9.40 6.22
CA ASN A 32 2.20 9.77 6.05
C ASN A 32 3.15 8.69 6.57
N THR A 33 2.83 8.08 7.71
CA THR A 33 3.58 6.94 8.24
C THR A 33 3.48 5.75 7.29
N PHE A 34 2.28 5.45 6.78
CA PHE A 34 2.08 4.37 5.81
C PHE A 34 2.89 4.60 4.52
N ARG A 35 2.85 5.81 3.96
CA ARG A 35 3.66 6.19 2.80
C ARG A 35 5.15 6.07 3.06
N SER A 36 5.63 6.50 4.23
CA SER A 36 7.02 6.34 4.62
C SER A 36 7.43 4.86 4.70
N MET A 37 6.57 4.02 5.29
CA MET A 37 6.75 2.57 5.31
C MET A 37 6.85 1.99 3.89
N CYS A 38 5.99 2.44 2.97
CA CYS A 38 5.91 1.93 1.59
C CYS A 38 6.80 2.67 0.57
N SER A 39 7.53 3.72 0.99
CA SER A 39 8.23 4.66 0.10
C SER A 39 9.20 4.02 -0.89
N LYS A 40 9.90 2.95 -0.49
CA LYS A 40 10.85 2.21 -1.33
C LYS A 40 10.25 0.96 -1.99
N GLN A 41 8.95 0.78 -1.88
CA GLN A 41 8.26 -0.42 -2.33
C GLN A 41 7.84 -0.29 -3.80
N LYS A 42 8.30 -1.24 -4.62
CA LYS A 42 7.89 -1.39 -6.02
C LYS A 42 6.69 -2.34 -6.11
N LYS A 43 5.94 -2.32 -7.21
CA LYS A 43 4.83 -3.25 -7.48
C LYS A 43 5.29 -4.70 -7.25
N GLY A 44 4.47 -5.49 -6.56
CA GLY A 44 4.76 -6.88 -6.19
C GLY A 44 5.79 -7.07 -5.09
N LYS A 45 6.46 -6.02 -4.58
CA LYS A 45 7.36 -6.17 -3.44
C LYS A 45 6.59 -6.28 -2.13
N ILE A 46 7.01 -7.24 -1.30
CA ILE A 46 6.48 -7.47 0.04
C ILE A 46 7.27 -6.64 1.06
N LYS A 47 6.58 -6.07 2.04
CA LYS A 47 7.19 -5.48 3.24
C LYS A 47 6.48 -5.97 4.48
N ARG A 48 7.23 -6.52 5.43
CA ARG A 48 6.69 -6.97 6.71
C ARG A 48 6.60 -5.79 7.68
N SER A 49 5.40 -5.57 8.19
CA SER A 49 5.14 -4.67 9.31
C SER A 49 5.57 -5.32 10.62
N ARG A 50 5.79 -4.50 11.64
CA ARG A 50 6.21 -4.95 12.97
C ARG A 50 5.17 -5.83 13.67
N ASN A 51 3.90 -5.69 13.28
CA ASN A 51 2.77 -6.44 13.84
C ASN A 51 2.48 -7.76 13.08
N GLY A 52 3.42 -8.22 12.24
CA GLY A 52 3.28 -9.47 11.48
C GLY A 52 2.51 -9.34 10.16
N PHE A 53 1.98 -8.16 9.82
CA PHE A 53 1.34 -7.93 8.53
C PHE A 53 2.33 -7.88 7.37
N ILE A 54 1.93 -8.38 6.21
CA ILE A 54 2.64 -8.30 4.93
C ILE A 54 1.92 -7.28 4.06
N ILE A 55 2.62 -6.21 3.70
CA ILE A 55 2.11 -5.17 2.80
C ILE A 55 2.67 -5.43 1.41
N VAL A 56 1.83 -5.42 0.38
CA VAL A 56 2.19 -5.65 -1.03
C VAL A 56 1.60 -4.53 -1.86
N LYS A 57 2.43 -3.90 -2.71
CA LYS A 57 1.95 -2.92 -3.69
C LYS A 57 1.34 -3.65 -4.89
N ILE A 58 0.02 -3.56 -5.06
CA ILE A 58 -0.73 -4.28 -6.11
C ILE A 58 -0.73 -3.47 -7.40
N CYS A 59 -1.12 -2.21 -7.32
CA CYS A 59 -1.21 -1.34 -8.49
C CYS A 59 -0.69 0.07 -8.17
N GLU A 60 -0.15 0.71 -9.18
CA GLU A 60 0.14 2.14 -9.21
C GLU A 60 -0.35 2.62 -10.56
N GLU A 61 -1.52 3.25 -10.57
CA GLU A 61 -2.02 3.93 -11.74
C GLU A 61 -1.32 5.28 -11.78
N LEU A 62 -0.33 5.39 -12.65
CA LEU A 62 0.16 6.69 -13.09
C LEU A 62 -1.01 7.34 -13.84
N GLU A 63 -1.47 8.51 -13.38
CA GLU A 63 -2.27 9.36 -14.26
C GLU A 63 -1.38 9.66 -15.47
N LEU A 64 -1.73 9.09 -16.61
CA LEU A 64 -1.19 9.52 -17.88
C LEU A 64 -1.68 10.97 -18.05
N GLU A 65 -0.77 11.94 -17.88
CA GLU A 65 -1.02 13.27 -18.41
C GLU A 65 -1.26 13.09 -19.92
N GLU A 66 -2.48 13.40 -20.37
CA GLU A 66 -2.80 13.51 -21.79
C GLU A 66 -1.82 14.52 -22.38
N ILE A 67 -0.95 14.04 -23.27
CA ILE A 67 -0.08 14.89 -24.08
C ILE A 67 -1.00 15.55 -25.11
N GLU A 68 -1.29 16.84 -24.94
CA GLU A 68 -1.92 17.71 -25.96
C GLU A 68 -1.09 17.80 -27.24
#